data_AF-A0A9D1WST4-F1
#
_entry.id   AF-A0A9D1WST4-F1
#
_cell.length_a   1.000
_cell.length_b   1.000
_cell.length_c   1.000
_cell.angle_alpha   90.00
_cell.angle_beta   90.00
_cell.angle_gamma   90.00
#
_symmetry.space_group_name_H-M   'P 1'
#
loop_
_entity.id
_entity.type
_entity.pdbx_description
1 polymer ?
#
loop_
_entity_poly.entity_id
_entity_poly.type
_entity_poly.pdbx_seq_one_letter_code
_entity_poly.pdbx_strand_id
1 'polypeptide(L)'
;MIVYFLLGIGVGLTVFPKRWLKANDRVQTAGICLTLFSMGASVGSSPTFLEDLRTAGLQAVAFALATMAGSVLAVWLLSRLLPGKEGGDGE
;
A
#
# COMPACT_ATOMS: atom_id res chain seq x y z
N MET A 1 6.69 -5.71 -14.41
CA MET A 1 6.08 -6.14 -13.12
C MET A 1 6.55 -7.54 -12.73
N ILE A 2 6.18 -8.61 -13.45
CA ILE A 2 6.57 -9.98 -13.06
C ILE A 2 8.10 -10.19 -12.98
N VAL A 3 8.85 -9.62 -13.93
CA VAL A 3 10.32 -9.76 -14.00
C VAL A 3 11.02 -9.09 -12.82
N TYR A 4 10.48 -7.94 -12.36
CA TYR A 4 10.97 -7.22 -11.20
C TYR A 4 10.69 -7.97 -9.89
N PHE A 5 9.52 -8.62 -9.79
CA PHE A 5 9.18 -9.49 -8.66
C PHE A 5 10.12 -10.68 -8.58
N LEU A 6 10.38 -11.36 -9.71
CA LEU A 6 11.28 -12.51 -9.76
C LEU A 6 12.72 -12.13 -9.39
N LEU A 7 13.22 -11.00 -9.91
CA LEU A 7 14.53 -10.47 -9.54
C LEU A 7 14.59 -10.08 -8.06
N GLY A 8 13.53 -9.45 -7.53
CA GLY A 8 13.43 -9.08 -6.12
C GLY A 8 13.46 -10.29 -5.19
N ILE A 9 12.75 -11.36 -5.51
CA ILE A 9 12.74 -12.61 -4.72
C ILE A 9 14.12 -13.29 -4.78
N GLY A 10 14.73 -13.37 -5.96
CA GLY A 10 16.07 -13.97 -6.13
C GLY A 10 17.17 -13.24 -5.35
N VAL A 11 17.15 -11.90 -5.37
CA VAL A 11 18.09 -11.07 -4.60
C VAL A 11 17.76 -11.11 -3.10
N GLY A 12 16.47 -11.14 -2.74
CA GLY A 12 16.01 -11.20 -1.35
C GLY A 12 16.43 -12.47 -0.62
N LEU A 13 16.43 -13.63 -1.28
CA LEU A 13 16.82 -14.90 -0.66
C LEU A 13 18.35 -15.04 -0.47
N THR A 14 19.15 -14.36 -1.28
CA THR A 14 20.63 -14.46 -1.24
C THR A 14 21.29 -13.45 -0.31
N VAL A 15 20.63 -12.31 -0.06
CA VAL A 15 21.17 -11.18 0.72
C VAL A 15 20.28 -10.90 1.92
N PHE A 16 20.33 -11.79 2.92
CA PHE A 16 19.66 -11.60 4.23
C PHE A 16 20.56 -11.02 5.38
N PRO A 17 21.50 -10.07 5.16
CA PRO A 17 22.19 -9.42 6.27
C PRO A 17 21.34 -8.29 6.86
N LYS A 18 21.13 -8.31 8.19
CA LYS A 18 20.43 -7.28 8.99
C LYS A 18 20.87 -5.83 8.74
N ARG A 19 22.05 -5.63 8.16
CA ARG A 19 22.62 -4.31 7.84
C ARG A 19 22.05 -3.68 6.57
N TRP A 20 21.65 -4.50 5.59
CA TRP A 20 20.96 -4.04 4.38
C TRP A 20 19.52 -3.64 4.66
N LEU A 21 18.87 -4.29 5.64
CA LEU A 21 17.49 -3.96 6.03
C LEU A 21 17.35 -2.51 6.52
N LYS A 22 18.26 -2.04 7.39
CA LYS A 22 18.28 -0.64 7.86
C LYS A 22 18.62 0.37 6.76
N ALA A 23 19.47 -0.02 5.80
CA ALA A 23 19.80 0.84 4.66
C ALA A 23 18.63 0.92 3.67
N ASN A 24 17.99 -0.20 3.38
CA ASN A 24 16.78 -0.27 2.56
C ASN A 24 15.66 0.54 3.19
N ASP A 25 15.46 0.47 4.50
CA ASP A 25 14.41 1.25 5.18
C ASP A 25 14.59 2.77 4.97
N ARG A 26 15.81 3.29 5.11
CA ARG A 26 16.10 4.70 4.83
C ARG A 26 15.95 5.05 3.36
N VAL A 27 16.47 4.20 2.46
CA VAL A 27 16.41 4.43 1.00
C VAL A 27 14.97 4.34 0.51
N GLN A 28 14.18 3.39 1.01
CA GLN A 28 12.78 3.20 0.71
C GLN A 28 11.97 4.40 1.20
N THR A 29 12.19 4.86 2.43
CA THR A 29 11.52 6.05 2.96
C THR A 29 11.83 7.27 2.10
N ALA A 30 13.11 7.49 1.76
CA ALA A 30 13.51 8.58 0.87
C ALA A 30 12.88 8.45 -0.53
N GLY A 31 12.81 7.24 -1.07
CA GLY A 31 12.19 6.92 -2.34
C GLY A 31 10.69 7.19 -2.34
N ILE A 32 9.97 6.74 -1.31
CA ILE A 32 8.54 7.00 -1.13
C ILE A 32 8.29 8.50 -1.00
N CYS A 33 9.11 9.22 -0.21
CA CYS A 33 9.01 10.68 -0.12
C CYS A 33 9.18 11.35 -1.48
N LEU A 34 10.19 10.94 -2.26
CA LEU A 34 10.46 11.51 -3.57
C LEU A 34 9.32 11.20 -4.56
N THR A 35 8.84 9.96 -4.58
CA THR A 35 7.72 9.53 -5.43
C THR A 35 6.43 10.24 -5.06
N LEU A 36 6.12 10.34 -3.76
CA LEU A 36 4.94 11.05 -3.27
C LEU A 36 5.01 12.53 -3.65
N PHE A 37 6.20 13.13 -3.53
CA PHE A 37 6.44 14.51 -3.96
C PHE A 37 6.24 14.68 -5.47
N SER A 38 6.85 13.84 -6.29
CA SER A 38 6.67 13.88 -7.75
C SER A 38 5.21 13.67 -8.16
N MET A 39 4.50 12.73 -7.53
CA MET A 39 3.10 12.47 -7.79
C MET A 39 2.23 13.67 -7.40
N GLY A 40 2.47 14.26 -6.23
CA GLY A 40 1.80 15.47 -5.78
C GLY A 40 2.06 16.67 -6.70
N ALA A 41 3.31 16.87 -7.15
CA ALA A 41 3.65 17.94 -8.10
C ALA A 41 2.99 17.75 -9.47
N SER A 42 2.98 16.52 -10.00
CA SER A 42 2.32 16.19 -11.27
C SER A 42 0.81 16.40 -11.22
N VAL A 43 0.18 15.99 -10.11
CA VAL A 43 -1.26 16.17 -9.87
C VAL A 43 -1.60 17.65 -9.68
N GLY A 44 -0.80 18.39 -8.91
CA GLY A 44 -1.02 19.80 -8.62
C GLY A 44 -0.83 20.73 -9.82
N SER A 45 0.05 20.37 -10.77
CA SER A 45 0.26 21.14 -12.01
C SER A 45 -0.84 20.94 -13.05
N SER A 46 -1.77 20.00 -12.83
CA SER A 46 -2.84 19.65 -13.77
C SER A 46 -4.18 20.17 -13.24
N PRO A 47 -4.68 21.34 -13.69
CA PRO A 47 -5.95 21.90 -13.20
C PRO A 47 -7.14 20.99 -13.48
N THR A 48 -7.08 20.20 -14.57
CA THR A 48 -8.09 19.21 -14.95
C THR A 48 -8.20 18.11 -13.90
N PHE A 49 -7.08 17.62 -13.35
CA PHE A 49 -7.10 16.56 -12.33
C PHE A 49 -7.77 17.04 -11.04
N LEU A 50 -7.55 18.30 -10.63
CA LEU A 50 -8.21 18.88 -9.45
C LEU A 50 -9.72 19.05 -9.66
N GLU A 51 -10.15 19.42 -10.87
CA GLU A 51 -11.56 19.60 -11.21
C GLU A 51 -12.31 18.26 -11.32
N ASP A 52 -11.65 17.25 -11.91
CA ASP A 52 -12.09 15.85 -11.88
C ASP A 52 -12.12 15.31 -10.45
N LEU A 53 -11.13 15.63 -9.61
CA LEU A 53 -11.12 15.22 -8.20
C LEU A 53 -12.24 15.87 -7.39
N ARG A 54 -12.69 17.08 -7.74
CA ARG A 54 -13.83 17.72 -7.05
C ARG A 54 -15.13 16.98 -7.35
N THR A 55 -15.29 16.52 -8.58
CA THR A 55 -16.52 15.86 -9.07
C THR A 55 -16.50 14.36 -8.75
N ALA A 56 -15.42 13.68 -9.10
CA ALA A 56 -15.20 12.25 -8.84
C ALA A 56 -14.74 11.97 -7.41
N GLY A 57 -14.16 12.94 -6.68
CA GLY A 57 -13.67 12.73 -5.32
C GLY A 57 -14.77 12.48 -4.31
N LEU A 58 -15.96 13.10 -4.47
CA LEU A 58 -17.09 12.79 -3.59
C LEU A 58 -17.53 11.32 -3.76
N GLN A 59 -17.59 10.87 -5.01
CA GLN A 59 -17.87 9.47 -5.34
C GLN A 59 -16.76 8.55 -4.82
N ALA A 60 -15.49 8.90 -5.04
CA ALA A 60 -14.34 8.12 -4.60
C ALA A 60 -14.28 8.00 -3.08
N VAL A 61 -14.61 9.06 -2.32
CA VAL A 61 -14.71 9.01 -0.86
C VAL A 61 -15.83 8.08 -0.42
N ALA A 62 -17.00 8.14 -1.07
CA ALA A 62 -18.09 7.20 -0.78
C ALA A 62 -17.68 5.75 -1.03
N PHE A 63 -17.01 5.45 -2.15
CA PHE A 63 -16.47 4.12 -2.45
C PHE A 63 -15.36 3.71 -1.48
N ALA A 64 -14.48 4.63 -1.08
CA ALA A 64 -13.41 4.36 -0.13
C ALA A 64 -13.99 3.99 1.24
N LEU A 65 -14.96 4.77 1.75
CA LEU A 65 -15.64 4.48 3.00
C LEU A 65 -16.43 3.17 2.94
N ALA A 66 -17.15 2.93 1.83
CA ALA A 66 -17.87 1.68 1.63
C ALA A 66 -16.93 0.48 1.59
N THR A 67 -15.78 0.60 0.92
CA THR A 67 -14.77 -0.47 0.83
C THR A 67 -14.07 -0.68 2.16
N MET A 68 -13.73 0.38 2.89
CA MET A 68 -13.15 0.27 4.24
C MET A 68 -14.14 -0.39 5.20
N ALA A 69 -15.39 0.07 5.23
CA ALA A 69 -16.43 -0.52 6.05
C ALA A 69 -16.68 -1.98 5.66
N GLY A 70 -16.75 -2.29 4.37
CA GLY A 70 -16.91 -3.64 3.84
C GLY A 70 -15.75 -4.57 4.20
N SER A 71 -14.51 -4.08 4.12
CA SER A 71 -13.31 -4.82 4.52
C SER A 71 -13.30 -5.10 6.02
N VAL A 72 -13.60 -4.10 6.85
CA VAL A 72 -13.70 -4.27 8.32
C VAL A 72 -14.83 -5.22 8.69
N LEU A 73 -16.00 -5.08 8.06
CA LEU A 73 -17.14 -6.00 8.23
C LEU A 73 -16.79 -7.42 7.80
N ALA A 74 -16.09 -7.59 6.67
CA ALA A 74 -15.67 -8.90 6.19
C ALA A 74 -14.68 -9.57 7.15
N VAL A 75 -13.68 -8.83 7.66
CA VAL A 75 -12.74 -9.33 8.67
C VAL A 75 -13.47 -9.66 9.98
N TRP A 76 -14.43 -8.83 10.40
CA TRP A 76 -15.21 -9.07 11.60
C TRP A 76 -16.12 -10.30 11.46
N LEU A 77 -16.78 -10.45 10.31
CA LEU A 77 -17.61 -11.62 9.98
C LEU A 77 -16.75 -12.88 9.90
N LEU A 78 -15.59 -12.80 9.22
CA LEU A 78 -14.63 -13.90 9.13
C LEU A 78 -14.11 -14.29 10.52
N SER A 79 -13.73 -13.31 11.35
CA SER A 79 -13.30 -13.54 12.74
C SER A 79 -14.39 -14.20 13.59
N ARG A 80 -15.66 -13.86 13.37
CA ARG A 80 -16.79 -14.47 14.08
C ARG A 80 -17.21 -15.83 13.54
N LEU A 81 -17.00 -16.10 12.24
CA LEU A 81 -17.20 -17.42 11.61
C LEU A 81 -16.03 -18.38 11.82
N LEU A 82 -14.85 -17.87 12.22
CA LEU A 82 -13.69 -18.64 12.67
C LEU A 82 -13.53 -18.60 14.21
N PRO A 83 -14.49 -19.10 15.02
CA PRO A 83 -14.22 -19.38 16.42
C PRO A 83 -13.33 -20.62 16.50
N GLY A 84 -12.02 -20.47 16.29
CA GLY A 84 -11.08 -21.58 16.44
C GLY A 84 -9.82 -21.60 15.59
N LYS A 85 -9.12 -20.47 15.43
CA LYS A 85 -7.65 -20.52 15.44
C LYS A 85 -7.06 -19.15 15.77
N GLU A 86 -6.72 -18.99 17.04
CA GLU A 86 -5.77 -17.99 17.48
C GLU A 86 -4.49 -18.02 16.63
N GLY A 87 -3.95 -16.82 16.39
CA GLY A 87 -2.51 -16.57 16.31
C GLY A 87 -1.75 -17.34 15.23
N GLY A 88 -1.62 -16.71 14.07
CA GLY A 88 -0.49 -16.94 13.18
C GLY A 88 0.28 -15.63 13.02
N ASP A 89 0.72 -15.05 14.13
CA ASP A 89 1.84 -14.13 14.15
C ASP A 89 3.11 -14.95 13.91
N GLY A 90 3.95 -14.49 12.99
CA GLY A 90 5.23 -15.10 12.66
C GLY A 90 5.19 -16.02 11.45
N GLU A 91 5.65 -15.50 10.31
CA GLU A 91 6.93 -15.88 9.68
C GLU A 91 7.52 -14.68 8.93
#